data_AF-A0A6P1AI87-F1
#
_entry.id   AF-A0A6P1AI87-F1
#
_cell.length_a   1.000
_cell.length_b   1.000
_cell.length_c   1.000
_cell.angle_alpha   90.00
_cell.angle_beta   90.00
_cell.angle_gamma   90.00
#
_symmetry.space_group_name_H-M   'P 1'
#
loop_
_entity.id
_entity.type
_entity.pdbx_description
1 polymer ?
#
loop_
_entity_poly.entity_id
_entity_poly.type
_entity_poly.pdbx_seq_one_letter_code
_entity_poly.pdbx_strand_id
1 'polypeptide(L)' 'MNRSIYFPQIKQYKELTGYYPESVHVDKIYRTRQNRAWCKERGIRLSGPPLGRPPKNVS' A
#
# COMPACT_ATOMS: atom_id res chain seq x y z
N MET A 1 8.31 9.42 -15.51
CA MET A 1 8.00 10.12 -14.24
C MET A 1 7.21 9.18 -13.33
N ASN A 2 7.88 8.51 -12.39
CA ASN A 2 7.24 7.57 -11.46
C ASN A 2 6.60 8.36 -10.30
N ARG A 3 5.40 8.90 -10.50
CA ARG A 3 4.59 9.50 -9.41
C ARG A 3 4.02 8.37 -8.56
N SER A 4 4.80 7.88 -7.61
CA SER A 4 4.41 6.71 -6.83
C SER A 4 4.50 6.93 -5.33
N ILE A 5 4.18 8.12 -4.82
CA ILE A 5 3.94 8.30 -3.38
C ILE A 5 2.93 9.44 -3.23
N TYR A 6 1.63 9.16 -3.37
CA TYR A 6 0.59 10.12 -2.99
C TYR A 6 -0.50 9.41 -2.22
N PHE A 7 -0.32 9.37 -0.90
CA PHE A 7 -1.31 8.92 0.07
C PHE A 7 -1.65 10.05 1.05
N PRO A 8 -2.31 11.12 0.58
CA PRO A 8 -2.67 12.23 1.46
C PRO A 8 -3.58 11.75 2.60
N GLN A 9 -4.46 10.77 2.34
CA GLN A 9 -5.33 10.18 3.36
C GLN A 9 -4.56 9.46 4.47
N ILE A 10 -3.48 8.72 4.13
CA ILE A 10 -2.66 8.02 5.15
C ILE A 10 -1.95 9.04 6.05
N LYS A 11 -1.44 10.13 5.47
CA LYS A 11 -0.78 11.19 6.22
C LYS A 11 -1.76 11.91 7.13
N GLN A 12 -2.92 12.29 6.61
CA GLN A 12 -3.97 12.93 7.39
C GLN A 12 -4.45 12.02 8.53
N TYR A 13 -4.63 10.72 8.28
CA TYR A 13 -4.95 9.75 9.33
C TYR A 13 -3.87 9.72 10.42
N LYS A 14 -2.59 9.75 10.04
CA LYS A 14 -1.46 9.80 10.98
C LYS A 14 -1.43 11.08 11.80
N GLU A 15 -1.73 12.22 11.20
CA GLU A 15 -1.82 13.51 11.89
C GLU A 15 -2.99 13.53 12.88
N LEU A 16 -4.14 12.96 12.52
CA LEU A 16 -5.33 12.93 13.36
C LEU A 16 -5.25 11.92 14.50
N THR A 17 -4.69 10.74 14.25
CA THR A 17 -4.70 9.63 15.21
C THR A 17 -3.36 9.43 15.92
N GLY A 18 -2.28 10.03 15.42
CA GLY A 18 -0.92 9.77 15.87
C GLY A 18 -0.33 8.45 15.38
N TYR A 19 -1.09 7.60 14.66
CA TYR A 19 -0.66 6.27 14.19
C TYR A 19 -0.89 6.06 12.69
N TYR A 20 -0.12 5.18 12.06
CA TYR A 20 -0.44 4.76 10.69
C TYR A 20 -1.60 3.75 10.74
N PRO A 21 -2.47 3.70 9.72
CA PRO A 21 -3.53 2.70 9.67
C PRO A 21 -2.92 1.31 9.52
N GLU A 22 -3.56 0.31 10.14
CA GLU A 22 -3.12 -1.09 10.03
C GLU A 22 -3.19 -1.62 8.59
N SER A 23 -4.21 -1.21 7.83
CA SER A 23 -4.39 -1.60 6.44
C SER A 23 -4.98 -0.50 5.58
N VAL A 24 -4.67 -0.51 4.28
CA VAL A 24 -5.19 0.47 3.31
C VAL A 24 -5.62 -0.23 2.04
N HIS A 25 -6.81 0.13 1.56
CA HIS A 25 -7.35 -0.32 0.28
C HIS A 25 -6.95 0.65 -0.82
N VAL A 26 -6.29 0.14 -1.85
CA VAL A 26 -5.76 0.97 -2.94
C VAL A 26 -6.04 0.37 -4.31
N ASP A 27 -6.25 1.23 -5.30
CA ASP A 27 -6.42 0.81 -6.68
C ASP A 27 -5.12 0.27 -7.30
N LYS A 28 -5.27 -0.44 -8.42
CA LYS A 28 -4.16 -1.06 -9.17
C LYS A 28 -3.03 -0.07 -9.49
N ILE A 29 -3.36 1.18 -9.81
CA ILE A 29 -2.36 2.21 -10.18
C ILE A 29 -1.44 2.59 -9.02
N TYR A 30 -1.87 2.37 -7.77
CA TYR A 30 -1.08 2.64 -6.56
C TYR A 30 -0.35 1.42 -6.04
N ARG A 31 -0.59 0.22 -6.59
CA ARG A 31 0.13 -1.00 -6.23
C ARG A 31 1.49 -1.07 -6.93
N THR A 32 2.33 -0.06 -6.75
CA THR A 32 3.72 -0.11 -7.24
C THR A 32 4.63 -0.78 -6.21
N ARG A 33 5.83 -1.19 -6.64
CA ARG A 33 6.86 -1.72 -5.72
C ARG A 33 7.27 -0.69 -4.66
N GLN A 34 7.39 0.58 -5.04
CA GLN A 34 7.74 1.67 -4.14
C GLN A 34 6.68 1.88 -3.06
N ASN A 35 5.39 1.92 -3.44
CA ASN A 35 4.29 2.06 -2.48
C ASN A 35 4.20 0.85 -1.53
N ARG A 36 4.41 -0.36 -2.04
CA ARG A 36 4.44 -1.57 -1.19
C ARG A 36 5.59 -1.54 -0.19
N ALA A 37 6.80 -1.17 -0.62
CA ALA A 37 7.95 -1.05 0.27
C ALA A 37 7.70 0.00 1.36
N TRP A 38 7.23 1.18 0.97
CA TRP A 38 6.91 2.27 1.89
C TRP A 38 5.87 1.88 2.95
N CYS A 39 4.83 1.14 2.54
CA CYS A 39 3.80 0.63 3.45
C CYS A 39 4.36 -0.46 4.36
N LYS A 40 5.15 -1.40 3.82
CA LYS A 40 5.74 -2.52 4.58
C LYS A 40 6.68 -2.01 5.69
N GLU A 41 7.53 -1.03 5.39
CA GLU A 41 8.41 -0.38 6.37
C GLU A 41 7.64 0.25 7.54
N ARG A 42 6.39 0.66 7.30
CA ARG A 42 5.53 1.33 8.29
C ARG A 42 4.50 0.39 8.92
N GLY A 43 4.57 -0.90 8.62
CA GLY A 43 3.62 -1.90 9.11
C GLY A 43 2.21 -1.79 8.50
N ILE A 44 2.05 -1.06 7.39
CA ILE A 44 0.76 -0.87 6.74
C ILE A 44 0.51 -2.02 5.77
N ARG A 45 -0.57 -2.77 5.98
CA ARG A 45 -1.02 -3.82 5.07
C ARG A 45 -1.72 -3.23 3.85
N LEU A 46 -1.02 -3.23 2.72
CA LEU A 46 -1.60 -2.82 1.44
C LEU A 46 -2.49 -3.93 0.89
N SER A 47 -3.76 -3.63 0.64
CA SER A 47 -4.69 -4.62 0.08
C SER A 47 -4.37 -4.95 -1.39
N GLY A 48 -4.81 -6.13 -1.82
CA GLY A 48 -4.75 -6.58 -3.21
C GLY A 48 -3.71 -7.65 -3.50
N PRO A 49 -3.91 -8.41 -4.60
CA PRO A 49 -3.08 -9.56 -4.94
C PRO A 49 -1.63 -9.15 -5.18
N PRO A 50 -0.66 -10.06 -4.95
CA PRO A 50 0.75 -9.80 -5.15
C PRO A 50 1.04 -9.30 -6.57
N LEU A 51 2.06 -8.46 -6.71
CA LEU A 51 2.50 -8.00 -8.02
C LEU A 51 3.24 -9.14 -8.72
N GLY A 52 2.86 -9.40 -9.97
CA GLY A 52 3.46 -10.43 -10.78
C GLY A 52 2.45 -11.49 -11.20
N ARG A 53 2.97 -12.61 -11.71
CA ARG A 53 2.15 -13.73 -12.17
C ARG A 53 1.45 -14.36 -10.96
N PRO A 54 0.13 -14.58 -11.00
CA PRO A 54 -0.54 -15.36 -9.96
C PRO A 54 0.09 -16.76 -9.86
N PRO A 55 0.16 -17.35 -8.65
CA PRO A 55 0.73 -18.68 -8.48
C PRO A 55 -0.07 -19.71 -9.28
N LYS A 56 0.64 -20.70 -9.83
CA LYS A 56 0.08 -21.71 -10.74
C LYS A 56 -0.91 -22.66 -10.06
N ASN A 57 -0.93 -22.67 -8.73
CA ASN A 57 -1.83 -23.46 -7.92
C ASN A 57 -2.39 -22.54 -6.81
N VAL A 58 -3.64 -22.15 -6.97
CA VAL A 58 -4.47 -21.62 -5.88
C VAL A 58 -5.46 -22.73 -5.59
N SER A 59 -5.11 -23.59 -4.62
CA SER A 59 -6.03 -24.62 -4.10
C SER A 59 -7.18 -23.97 -3.35
#